data_AF-J3F191-F1
#
_entry.id   AF-J3F191-F1
#
_cell.length_a   1.000
_cell.length_b   1.000
_cell.length_c   1.000
_cell.angle_alpha   90.00
_cell.angle_beta   90.00
_cell.angle_gamma   90.00
#
_symmetry.space_group_name_H-M   'P 1'
#
loop_
_entity.id
_entity.type
_entity.pdbx_description
1 polymer ?
#
loop_
_entity_poly.entity_id
_entity_poly.type
_entity_poly.pdbx_seq_one_letter_code
_entity_poly.pdbx_strand_id
1 'polypeptide(L)' 'LALGDVNAALGRALEAVRTHQGEERESARLRLLELFEIIGATSPEVAQARRRLASLLY' A
#
# COMPACT_ATOMS: atom_id res chain seq x y z
N LEU A 1 7.99 -21.26 -0.17
CA LEU A 1 8.06 -20.40 1.02
C LEU A 1 7.58 -19.01 0.64
N ALA A 2 6.29 -18.73 0.78
CA ALA A 2 5.68 -17.44 0.42
C ALA A 2 5.66 -16.47 1.62
N LEU A 3 6.82 -16.31 2.27
CA LEU A 3 7.05 -15.41 3.39
C LEU A 3 8.11 -14.39 2.93
N GLY A 4 7.72 -13.14 2.71
CA GLY A 4 8.70 -12.04 2.79
C GLY A 4 8.80 -11.05 1.62
N ASP A 5 7.99 -11.16 0.56
CA ASP A 5 8.04 -10.12 -0.47
C ASP A 5 7.15 -8.92 -0.09
N VAL A 6 7.74 -8.02 0.70
CA VAL A 6 7.16 -6.73 1.09
C VAL A 6 6.68 -5.95 -0.14
N ASN A 7 7.45 -5.98 -1.25
CA ASN A 7 7.05 -5.30 -2.48
C ASN A 7 5.80 -5.93 -3.10
N ALA A 8 5.68 -7.25 -3.07
CA ALA A 8 4.47 -7.94 -3.55
C ALA A 8 3.23 -7.62 -2.69
N ALA A 9 3.41 -7.50 -1.36
CA ALA A 9 2.32 -7.10 -0.46
C ALA A 9 1.86 -5.65 -0.70
N LEU A 10 2.82 -4.72 -0.75
CA LEU A 10 2.55 -3.31 -1.04
C LEU A 10 1.96 -3.10 -2.45
N GLY A 11 2.48 -3.82 -3.44
CA GLY A 11 1.97 -3.79 -4.81
C GLY A 11 0.51 -4.24 -4.89
N ARG A 12 0.15 -5.34 -4.24
CA ARG A 12 -1.25 -5.81 -4.21
C ARG A 12 -2.18 -4.82 -3.50
N ALA A 13 -1.73 -4.22 -2.41
CA ALA A 13 -2.54 -3.26 -1.68
C ALA A 13 -2.73 -1.95 -2.48
N LEU A 14 -1.69 -1.47 -3.18
CA LEU A 14 -1.80 -0.32 -4.10
C LEU A 14 -2.74 -0.61 -5.27
N GLU A 15 -2.68 -1.83 -5.82
CA GLU A 15 -3.61 -2.25 -6.86
C GLU A 15 -5.06 -2.23 -6.37
N ALA A 16 -5.32 -2.73 -5.16
CA ALA A 16 -6.65 -2.64 -4.57
C ALA A 16 -7.14 -1.18 -4.46
N VAL A 17 -6.29 -0.25 -4.03
CA VAL A 17 -6.64 1.19 -4.00
C VAL A 17 -6.93 1.74 -5.40
N ARG A 18 -6.28 1.23 -6.44
CA ARG A 18 -6.50 1.64 -7.83
C ARG A 18 -7.79 1.07 -8.41
N THR A 19 -8.11 -0.20 -8.12
CA THR A 19 -9.25 -0.90 -8.72
C THR A 19 -10.57 -0.59 -8.03
N HIS A 20 -10.54 -0.28 -6.73
CA HIS A 20 -11.74 0.02 -5.95
C HIS A 20 -12.05 1.53 -5.92
N GLN A 21 -13.31 1.87 -5.64
CA GLN A 21 -13.81 3.25 -5.52
C GLN A 21 -14.68 3.39 -4.27
N GLY A 22 -14.90 4.62 -3.81
CA GLY A 22 -15.71 4.89 -2.61
C GLY A 22 -15.13 4.26 -1.34
N GLU A 23 -15.95 3.59 -0.55
CA GLU A 23 -15.57 3.02 0.75
C GLU A 23 -14.56 1.86 0.64
N GLU A 24 -14.64 1.08 -0.44
CA GLU A 24 -13.68 -0.02 -0.66
C GLU A 24 -12.26 0.52 -0.89
N ARG A 25 -12.16 1.66 -1.59
CA ARG A 25 -10.89 2.36 -1.79
C ARG A 25 -10.31 2.86 -0.48
N GLU A 26 -11.16 3.42 0.37
CA GLU A 26 -10.76 3.92 1.68
C GLU A 26 -10.28 2.77 2.60
N SER A 27 -10.99 1.64 2.57
CA SER A 27 -10.60 0.42 3.29
C SER A 27 -9.24 -0.11 2.83
N ALA A 28 -9.01 -0.13 1.51
CA ALA A 28 -7.71 -0.51 0.94
C ALA A 28 -6.59 0.48 1.34
N ARG A 29 -6.91 1.78 1.43
CA ARG A 29 -5.98 2.82 1.89
C ARG A 29 -5.56 2.60 3.34
N LEU A 30 -6.50 2.31 4.23
CA LEU A 30 -6.21 2.01 5.64
C LEU A 30 -5.31 0.78 5.78
N ARG A 31 -5.62 -0.31 5.07
CA ARG A 31 -4.78 -1.53 5.02
C ARG A 31 -3.36 -1.24 4.54
N LEU A 32 -3.20 -0.30 3.60
CA LEU A 32 -1.89 0.11 3.10
C LEU A 32 -1.08 0.85 4.19
N LEU A 33 -1.75 1.68 4.98
CA LEU A 33 -1.13 2.40 6.10
C LEU A 33 -0.70 1.44 7.21
N GLU A 34 -1.53 0.46 7.57
CA GLU A 34 -1.15 -0.58 8.54
C GLU A 34 0.09 -1.36 8.09
N LEU A 35 0.17 -1.71 6.80
CA LEU A 35 1.37 -2.34 6.24
C LEU A 35 2.61 -1.45 6.39
N PHE A 36 2.48 -0.14 6.20
CA PHE A 36 3.59 0.79 6.40
C PHE A 36 4.09 0.83 7.84
N GLU A 37 3.19 0.71 8.82
CA GLU A 37 3.56 0.64 10.22
C GLU A 37 4.29 -0.66 10.56
N ILE A 38 3.81 -1.80 10.02
CA ILE A 38 4.43 -3.12 10.24
C ILE A 38 5.82 -3.20 9.61
N ILE A 39 5.99 -2.68 8.39
CA ILE A 39 7.27 -2.71 7.67
C ILE A 39 8.25 -1.67 8.24
N GLY A 40 7.73 -0.54 8.71
CA GLY A 40 8.50 0.60 9.19
C GLY A 40 8.57 1.72 8.16
N ALA A 41 8.23 2.94 8.59
CA ALA A 41 8.14 4.12 7.71
C ALA A 41 9.47 4.55 7.06
N THR A 42 10.61 4.03 7.54
CA THR A 42 11.95 4.33 7.01
C THR A 42 12.38 3.39 5.89
N SER A 43 11.60 2.33 5.61
CA SER A 43 11.90 1.41 4.52
C SER A 43 11.74 2.11 3.16
N PRO A 44 12.68 1.90 2.21
CA PRO A 44 12.59 2.46 0.86
C PRO A 44 11.34 1.99 0.11
N GLU A 45 10.87 0.76 0.37
CA GLU A 45 9.64 0.18 -0.18
C GLU A 45 8.41 0.99 0.25
N VAL A 46 8.32 1.34 1.55
CA VAL A 46 7.24 2.18 2.10
C VAL A 46 7.27 3.58 1.48
N ALA A 47 8.45 4.18 1.36
CA ALA A 47 8.60 5.50 0.74
C ALA A 47 8.14 5.51 -0.72
N GLN A 48 8.47 4.46 -1.49
CA GLN A 48 8.01 4.32 -2.87
C GLN A 48 6.49 4.13 -2.94
N ALA A 49 5.92 3.28 -2.09
CA ALA A 49 4.49 3.02 -2.06
C ALA A 49 3.68 4.25 -1.65
N ARG A 50 4.17 5.07 -0.69
CA ARG A 50 3.54 6.35 -0.31
C ARG A 50 3.42 7.31 -1.50
N ARG A 51 4.48 7.44 -2.31
CA ARG A 51 4.45 8.29 -3.51
C ARG A 51 3.40 7.81 -4.51
N ARG A 52 3.31 6.49 -4.73
CA ARG A 52 2.31 5.89 -5.62
C ARG A 52 0.88 6.09 -5.09
N LEU A 53 0.67 5.94 -3.79
CA LEU A 53 -0.62 6.20 -3.16
C LEU A 53 -1.05 7.66 -3.38
N ALA A 54 -0.15 8.61 -3.16
CA ALA A 54 -0.42 10.02 -3.41
C ALA A 54 -0.81 10.27 -4.87
N SER A 55 -0.07 9.71 -5.84
CA SER A 55 -0.41 9.86 -7.27
C SER A 55 -1.71 9.19 -7.70
N LEU A 56 -2.28 8.29 -6.89
CA LEU A 56 -3.60 7.72 -7.16
C LEU A 56 -4.70 8.65 -6.62
N LEU A 57 -4.43 9.39 -5.55
CA LEU A 57 -5.38 10.25 -4.85
C LEU A 57 -5.48 11.66 -5.43
N TYR A 58 -4.43 12.12 -6.12
CA TYR A 58 -4.36 13.39 -6.86
C TYR A 58 -4.49 13.14 -8.36
#